data_AF-A0A3M1T658-F1
#
_entry.id   AF-A0A3M1T658-F1
#
_cell.length_a   1.000
_cell.length_b   1.000
_cell.length_c   1.000
_cell.angle_alpha   90.00
_cell.angle_beta   90.00
_cell.angle_gamma   90.00
#
_symmetry.space_group_name_H-M   'P 1'
#
loop_
_entity.id
_entity.type
_entity.pdbx_description
1 polymer ?
#
loop_
_entity_poly.entity_id
_entity_poly.type
_entity_poly.pdbx_seq_one_letter_code
_entity_poly.pdbx_strand_id
1 'polypeptide(L)'
;MTNGEKGEKPPPSRARTTLRERWEQLLEGEGRAGRAFHTILLTLLAVGIAWLLTPARGIDSYPEAKDLGTFVDRNIKAPTDFTVPDEETTKRKREEARRRVRAVYDFDRSAADEIAKRVHEAFGLMQNVAAKWRMRQGEDGSVAEAAVTGAIAGGVAGVAAPSALRATRGPRSATLAQAAFATRDPLRVRFDAQRDAFQQILQVVVSDEAFDLLARENFAPRIERAVARLLRHAMRRPIVPDRKLLAADRGRGIVIRPVPARDRGEERVVEDIDAEVLDLPAIRAELSEAASAELPEARPDVVSVVSQIARRLVRPNLSYNREETVARQEAAAASVKPTVIQVQRGEKIIGDGERIEPRHLLIFDGLRAQARSGSGLQVFIGGALLALLAALSLYAFARRGMWRFRPSRKDVLTLVLFLFSTLLAMRLGLVVTDALSDHVAGVSADLLRFALPAGAAVLLVRQILPGEITLVFASVLALLTGILVDRDLGFAIYV
;
A
#
# COMPACT_ATOMS: atom_id res chain seq x y z
N MET A 1 -106.99 -60.05 0.41
CA MET A 1 -107.25 -58.65 0.84
C MET A 1 -107.10 -58.63 2.35
N THR A 2 -106.22 -57.91 3.03
CA THR A 2 -105.27 -56.84 2.69
C THR A 2 -104.27 -56.72 3.85
N ASN A 3 -102.99 -56.57 3.49
CA ASN A 3 -101.84 -55.99 4.19
C ASN A 3 -101.75 -56.02 5.72
N GLY A 4 -100.71 -56.72 6.20
CA GLY A 4 -100.05 -56.43 7.46
C GLY A 4 -98.91 -55.43 7.26
N GLU A 5 -98.87 -54.42 8.13
CA GLU A 5 -97.70 -53.54 8.31
C GLU A 5 -97.07 -53.82 9.68
N LYS A 6 -95.78 -54.19 9.62
CA LYS A 6 -94.91 -54.37 10.77
C LYS A 6 -94.52 -53.00 11.32
N GLY A 7 -94.78 -52.78 12.61
CA GLY A 7 -94.27 -51.61 13.34
C GLY A 7 -92.74 -51.65 13.43
N GLU A 8 -92.10 -50.73 12.72
CA GLU A 8 -90.65 -50.52 12.71
C GLU A 8 -90.25 -49.71 13.95
N LYS A 9 -89.33 -50.25 14.78
CA LYS A 9 -88.74 -49.52 15.90
C LYS A 9 -87.82 -48.41 15.36
N PRO A 10 -87.84 -47.19 15.91
CA PRO A 10 -86.92 -46.14 15.48
C PRO A 10 -85.46 -46.50 15.81
N PRO A 11 -84.48 -46.12 14.98
CA PRO A 11 -83.07 -46.41 15.20
C PRO A 11 -82.52 -45.58 16.38
N PRO A 12 -81.46 -46.06 17.08
CA PRO A 12 -80.88 -45.34 18.20
C PRO A 12 -80.28 -44.00 17.73
N SER A 13 -80.56 -42.93 18.47
CA SER A 13 -80.00 -41.60 18.22
C SER A 13 -78.47 -41.65 18.32
N ARG A 14 -77.78 -41.20 17.25
CA ARG A 14 -76.33 -40.96 17.29
C ARG A 14 -76.07 -39.85 18.30
N ALA A 15 -75.59 -40.20 19.49
CA ALA A 15 -75.16 -39.25 20.50
C ALA A 15 -74.18 -38.24 19.86
N ARG A 16 -74.50 -36.95 19.94
CA ARG A 16 -73.57 -35.87 19.61
C ARG A 16 -72.48 -35.90 20.67
N THR A 17 -71.36 -36.54 20.36
CA THR A 17 -70.22 -36.54 21.29
C THR A 17 -69.75 -35.11 21.51
N THR A 18 -69.66 -34.71 22.77
CA THR A 18 -69.21 -33.36 23.13
C THR A 18 -67.75 -33.17 22.71
N LEU A 19 -67.31 -31.93 22.47
CA LEU A 19 -65.90 -31.65 22.17
C LEU A 19 -64.96 -32.27 23.23
N ARG A 20 -65.38 -32.27 24.50
CA ARG A 20 -64.69 -32.91 25.62
C ARG A 20 -64.54 -34.43 25.44
N GLU A 21 -65.59 -35.12 25.05
CA GLU A 21 -65.54 -36.57 24.79
C GLU A 21 -64.64 -36.92 23.59
N ARG A 22 -64.62 -36.05 22.56
CA ARG A 22 -63.68 -36.19 21.43
C ARG A 22 -62.22 -36.01 21.89
N TRP A 23 -61.95 -35.07 22.79
CA TRP A 23 -60.63 -34.88 23.40
C TRP A 23 -60.24 -36.06 24.29
N GLU A 24 -61.16 -36.61 25.08
CA GLU A 24 -60.91 -37.76 25.95
C GLU A 24 -60.62 -39.04 25.12
N GLN A 25 -61.38 -39.28 24.04
CA GLN A 25 -61.11 -40.38 23.10
C GLN A 25 -59.76 -40.23 22.37
N LEU A 26 -59.37 -39.00 22.01
CA LEU A 26 -58.06 -38.70 21.45
C LEU A 26 -56.92 -38.77 22.49
N LEU A 27 -57.20 -38.87 23.79
CA LEU A 27 -56.18 -39.05 24.83
C LEU A 27 -56.03 -40.52 25.27
N GLU A 28 -57.00 -41.39 24.98
CA GLU A 28 -57.05 -42.75 25.53
C GLU A 28 -56.76 -43.89 24.54
N GLY A 29 -56.60 -43.62 23.24
CA GLY A 29 -56.38 -44.71 22.29
C GLY A 29 -55.06 -45.48 22.49
N GLU A 30 -55.10 -46.81 22.42
CA GLU A 30 -53.89 -47.66 22.37
C GLU A 30 -53.70 -48.21 20.95
N GLY A 31 -52.60 -47.88 20.27
CA GLY A 31 -52.34 -48.35 18.89
C GLY A 31 -51.37 -47.49 18.07
N ARG A 32 -51.31 -47.73 16.74
CA ARG A 32 -50.48 -46.94 15.79
C ARG A 32 -50.82 -45.45 15.83
N ALA A 33 -52.10 -45.10 16.02
CA ALA A 33 -52.56 -43.72 16.18
C ALA A 33 -51.98 -43.03 17.43
N GLY A 34 -51.77 -43.77 18.52
CA GLY A 34 -51.12 -43.25 19.73
C GLY A 34 -49.66 -42.90 19.47
N ARG A 35 -48.92 -43.77 18.77
CA ARG A 35 -47.53 -43.49 18.40
C ARG A 35 -47.42 -42.25 17.51
N ALA A 36 -48.32 -42.09 16.53
CA ALA A 36 -48.37 -40.92 15.67
C ALA A 36 -48.64 -39.63 16.46
N PHE A 37 -49.55 -39.67 17.45
CA PHE A 37 -49.83 -38.52 18.33
C PHE A 37 -48.59 -38.07 19.10
N HIS A 38 -47.87 -39.01 19.73
CA HIS A 38 -46.63 -38.71 20.47
C HIS A 38 -45.57 -38.09 19.56
N THR A 39 -45.35 -38.65 18.36
CA THR A 39 -44.34 -38.13 17.43
C THR A 39 -44.70 -36.73 16.95
N ILE A 40 -45.97 -36.48 16.60
CA ILE A 40 -46.43 -35.15 16.15
C ILE A 40 -46.22 -34.11 17.27
N LEU A 41 -46.61 -34.45 18.50
CA LEU A 41 -46.49 -33.55 19.64
C LEU A 41 -45.03 -33.22 19.96
N LEU A 42 -44.12 -34.20 19.93
CA LEU A 42 -42.68 -33.98 20.11
C LEU A 42 -42.07 -33.15 18.96
N THR A 43 -42.58 -33.31 17.73
CA THR A 43 -42.12 -32.52 16.58
C THR A 43 -42.54 -31.06 16.72
N LEU A 44 -43.78 -30.80 17.13
CA LEU A 44 -44.26 -29.44 17.42
C LEU A 44 -43.47 -28.79 18.55
N LEU A 45 -43.19 -29.55 19.62
CA LEU A 45 -42.34 -29.10 20.71
C LEU A 45 -40.92 -28.74 20.22
N ALA A 46 -40.31 -29.59 19.40
CA ALA A 46 -38.97 -29.33 18.85
C ALA A 46 -38.95 -28.06 17.99
N VAL A 47 -39.98 -27.81 17.18
CA VAL A 47 -40.12 -26.58 16.40
C VAL A 47 -40.30 -25.36 17.32
N GLY A 48 -41.10 -25.48 18.39
CA GLY A 48 -41.27 -24.41 19.38
C GLY A 48 -39.99 -24.08 20.15
N ILE A 49 -39.23 -25.11 20.55
CA ILE A 49 -37.92 -24.96 21.20
C ILE A 49 -36.92 -24.32 20.22
N ALA A 50 -36.89 -24.75 18.97
CA ALA A 50 -36.01 -24.17 17.95
C ALA A 50 -36.30 -22.68 17.72
N TRP A 51 -37.59 -22.32 17.69
CA TRP A 51 -38.00 -20.92 17.62
C TRP A 51 -37.48 -20.12 18.82
N LEU A 52 -37.55 -20.70 20.02
CA LEU A 52 -37.09 -20.06 21.26
C LEU A 52 -35.56 -19.94 21.35
N LEU A 53 -34.83 -20.96 20.87
CA LEU A 53 -33.37 -21.00 20.82
C LEU A 53 -32.80 -20.09 19.73
N THR A 54 -33.58 -19.78 18.71
CA THR A 54 -33.14 -18.86 17.66
C THR A 54 -32.97 -17.47 18.30
N PRO A 55 -31.77 -16.87 18.27
CA PRO A 55 -31.58 -15.50 18.76
C PRO A 55 -32.58 -14.61 18.05
N ALA A 56 -33.30 -13.78 18.82
CA ALA A 56 -34.35 -12.93 18.28
C ALA A 56 -33.80 -12.16 17.07
N ARG A 57 -34.45 -12.28 15.90
CA ARG A 57 -34.07 -11.58 14.66
C ARG A 57 -34.30 -10.06 14.75
N GLY A 58 -34.37 -9.49 15.94
CA GLY A 58 -34.83 -8.14 16.15
C GLY A 58 -33.98 -7.39 17.18
N ILE A 59 -33.69 -6.16 16.80
CA ILE A 59 -33.42 -4.99 17.65
C ILE A 59 -31.97 -4.77 18.10
N ASP A 60 -31.02 -4.98 17.21
CA ASP A 60 -29.87 -4.06 17.14
C ASP A 60 -29.85 -3.48 15.72
N SER A 61 -30.76 -2.54 15.45
CA SER A 61 -30.57 -1.63 14.32
C SER A 61 -29.37 -0.75 14.65
N TYR A 62 -28.18 -1.30 14.45
CA TYR A 62 -26.96 -0.52 14.56
C TYR A 62 -27.04 0.65 13.58
N PRO A 63 -26.67 1.87 13.99
CA PRO A 63 -26.62 3.03 13.11
C PRO A 63 -25.94 2.71 11.78
N GLU A 64 -26.54 3.18 10.70
CA GLU A 64 -26.06 2.99 9.32
C GLU A 64 -25.35 4.25 8.82
N ALA A 65 -24.76 4.19 7.62
CA ALA A 65 -24.08 5.34 7.02
C ALA A 65 -24.96 6.60 6.91
N LYS A 66 -26.29 6.43 6.80
CA LYS A 66 -27.27 7.53 6.78
C LYS A 66 -27.41 8.26 8.13
N ASP A 67 -27.04 7.60 9.22
CA ASP A 67 -27.12 8.12 10.59
C ASP A 67 -25.81 8.81 10.99
N LEU A 68 -24.86 8.97 10.06
CA LEU A 68 -23.62 9.66 10.33
C LEU A 68 -23.88 11.10 10.78
N GLY A 69 -23.34 11.45 11.95
CA GLY A 69 -23.44 12.78 12.52
C GLY A 69 -24.74 13.06 13.28
N THR A 70 -25.69 12.12 13.36
CA THR A 70 -26.83 12.19 14.29
C THR A 70 -26.42 11.71 15.69
N PHE A 71 -27.31 11.91 16.66
CA PHE A 71 -27.10 11.50 18.05
C PHE A 71 -27.82 10.18 18.34
N VAL A 72 -27.22 9.35 19.18
CA VAL A 72 -27.82 8.07 19.61
C VAL A 72 -28.75 8.32 20.80
N ASP A 73 -29.86 7.58 20.84
CA ASP A 73 -30.91 7.65 21.86
C ASP A 73 -30.76 6.63 23.01
N ARG A 74 -29.70 5.81 22.96
CA ARG A 74 -29.38 4.78 23.95
C ARG A 74 -27.91 4.39 23.91
N ASN A 75 -27.42 3.83 25.01
CA ASN A 75 -26.09 3.24 25.04
C ASN A 75 -26.05 1.98 24.15
N ILE A 76 -25.04 1.89 23.27
CA ILE A 76 -24.78 0.69 22.47
C ILE A 76 -23.44 0.11 22.91
N LYS A 77 -23.45 -1.17 23.30
CA LYS A 77 -22.29 -1.93 23.73
C LYS A 77 -21.99 -3.05 22.74
N ALA A 78 -20.74 -3.54 22.74
CA ALA A 78 -20.34 -4.67 21.92
C ALA A 78 -20.95 -5.98 22.45
N PRO A 79 -21.65 -6.78 21.62
CA PRO A 79 -22.27 -8.03 22.07
C PRO A 79 -21.27 -9.17 22.29
N THR A 80 -20.12 -9.12 21.60
CA THR A 80 -19.05 -10.12 21.64
C THR A 80 -17.70 -9.44 21.42
N ASP A 81 -16.61 -10.14 21.70
CA ASP A 81 -15.27 -9.68 21.28
C ASP A 81 -15.18 -9.68 19.75
N PHE A 82 -14.68 -8.60 19.17
CA PHE A 82 -14.44 -8.54 17.73
C PHE A 82 -13.27 -7.63 17.38
N THR A 83 -12.74 -7.83 16.17
CA THR A 83 -11.62 -7.06 15.64
C THR A 83 -11.99 -6.56 14.25
N VAL A 84 -11.92 -5.24 14.05
CA VAL A 84 -12.22 -4.61 12.76
C VAL A 84 -10.95 -3.99 12.18
N PRO A 85 -10.60 -4.27 10.92
CA PRO A 85 -9.52 -3.57 10.24
C PRO A 85 -9.85 -2.08 10.10
N ASP A 86 -8.95 -1.22 10.55
CA ASP A 86 -9.06 0.23 10.32
C ASP A 86 -8.22 0.60 9.09
N GLU A 87 -8.89 0.56 7.94
CA GLU A 87 -8.25 0.89 6.66
C GLU A 87 -7.82 2.35 6.58
N GLU A 88 -8.55 3.27 7.18
CA GLU A 88 -8.30 4.70 7.06
C GLU A 88 -7.04 5.09 7.82
N THR A 89 -6.90 4.66 9.08
CA THR A 89 -5.66 4.91 9.83
C THR A 89 -4.48 4.14 9.25
N THR A 90 -4.72 2.94 8.70
CA THR A 90 -3.68 2.19 7.97
C THR A 90 -3.21 2.96 6.73
N LYS A 91 -4.13 3.47 5.90
CA LYS A 91 -3.80 4.29 4.71
C LYS A 91 -3.05 5.55 5.12
N ARG A 92 -3.48 6.23 6.18
CA ARG A 92 -2.81 7.42 6.71
C ARG A 92 -1.38 7.10 7.16
N LYS A 93 -1.17 6.04 7.95
CA LYS A 93 0.17 5.60 8.38
C LYS A 93 1.06 5.20 7.20
N ARG A 94 0.50 4.55 6.17
CA ARG A 94 1.21 4.22 4.92
C ARG A 94 1.66 5.46 4.17
N GLU A 95 0.78 6.45 4.05
CA GLU A 95 1.10 7.72 3.39
C GLU A 95 2.15 8.54 4.17
N GLU A 96 2.04 8.57 5.51
CA GLU A 96 3.08 9.14 6.37
C GLU A 96 4.43 8.43 6.18
N ALA A 97 4.44 7.10 6.08
CA ALA A 97 5.65 6.34 5.80
C ALA A 97 6.26 6.71 4.45
N ARG A 98 5.45 6.87 3.39
CA ARG A 98 5.91 7.35 2.07
C ARG A 98 6.55 8.73 2.17
N ARG A 99 5.90 9.68 2.85
CA ARG A 99 6.37 11.06 2.97
C ARG A 99 7.69 11.20 3.74
N ARG A 100 7.96 10.25 4.64
CA ARG A 100 9.23 10.18 5.40
C ARG A 100 10.39 9.64 4.57
N VAL A 101 10.14 8.98 3.44
CA VAL A 101 11.21 8.53 2.55
C VAL A 101 11.87 9.74 1.89
N ARG A 102 13.19 9.82 2.03
CA ARG A 102 14.02 10.84 1.39
C ARG A 102 14.06 10.61 -0.12
N ALA A 103 14.06 11.70 -0.89
CA ALA A 103 14.22 11.64 -2.33
C ALA A 103 15.61 11.11 -2.70
N VAL A 104 15.67 10.26 -3.71
CA VAL A 104 16.92 9.67 -4.22
C VAL A 104 17.34 10.39 -5.48
N TYR A 105 18.61 10.80 -5.52
CA TYR A 105 19.23 11.48 -6.64
C TYR A 105 20.42 10.67 -7.14
N ASP A 106 20.49 10.51 -8.46
CA ASP A 106 21.61 9.87 -9.14
C ASP A 106 22.69 10.90 -9.43
N PHE A 107 23.91 10.59 -8.97
CA PHE A 107 25.11 11.38 -9.13
C PHE A 107 26.05 10.71 -10.11
N ASP A 108 26.20 11.30 -11.29
CA ASP A 108 27.11 10.83 -12.33
C ASP A 108 28.53 11.33 -12.05
N ARG A 109 29.36 10.42 -11.50
CA ARG A 109 30.77 10.70 -11.22
C ARG A 109 31.64 10.65 -12.48
N SER A 110 31.21 9.91 -13.50
CA SER A 110 31.92 9.77 -14.77
C SER A 110 31.81 10.99 -15.67
N ALA A 111 30.79 11.83 -15.49
CA ALA A 111 30.53 13.00 -16.32
C ALA A 111 31.77 13.89 -16.52
N ALA A 112 32.55 14.11 -15.45
CA ALA A 112 33.76 14.93 -15.52
C ALA A 112 34.84 14.31 -16.43
N ASP A 113 35.04 13.00 -16.32
CA ASP A 113 36.04 12.27 -17.09
C ASP A 113 35.62 12.09 -18.55
N GLU A 114 34.33 11.94 -18.83
CA GLU A 114 33.80 11.93 -20.20
C GLU A 114 33.99 13.28 -20.90
N ILE A 115 33.78 14.39 -20.20
CA ILE A 115 34.08 15.72 -20.75
C ILE A 115 35.58 15.89 -20.93
N ALA A 116 36.40 15.49 -19.94
CA ALA A 116 37.85 15.59 -20.04
C ALA A 116 38.42 14.79 -21.22
N LYS A 117 37.87 13.60 -21.52
CA LYS A 117 38.22 12.82 -22.72
C LYS A 117 37.90 13.56 -24.01
N ARG A 118 36.71 14.16 -24.12
CA ARG A 118 36.34 14.99 -25.29
C ARG A 118 37.26 16.20 -25.46
N VAL A 119 37.64 16.85 -24.37
CA VAL A 119 38.62 17.95 -24.38
C VAL A 119 39.97 17.44 -24.92
N HIS A 120 40.45 16.31 -24.41
CA HIS A 120 41.70 15.68 -24.87
C HIS A 120 41.66 15.34 -26.37
N GLU A 121 40.57 14.72 -26.84
CA GLU A 121 40.38 14.38 -28.26
C GLU A 121 40.34 15.61 -29.17
N ALA A 122 39.61 16.65 -28.77
CA ALA A 122 39.49 17.90 -29.54
C ALA A 122 40.83 18.64 -29.64
N PHE A 123 41.54 18.81 -28.52
CA PHE A 123 42.86 19.45 -28.52
C PHE A 123 43.90 18.58 -29.24
N GLY A 124 43.83 17.26 -29.10
CA GLY A 124 44.68 16.30 -29.83
C GLY A 124 44.54 16.42 -31.35
N LEU A 125 43.32 16.61 -31.85
CA LEU A 125 43.07 16.87 -33.27
C LEU A 125 43.84 18.10 -33.77
N MET A 126 43.78 19.21 -33.03
CA MET A 126 44.48 20.44 -33.40
C MET A 126 46.00 20.32 -33.25
N GLN A 127 46.48 19.64 -32.21
CA GLN A 127 47.91 19.37 -32.04
C GLN A 127 48.47 18.50 -33.18
N ASN A 128 47.71 17.53 -33.67
CA ASN A 128 48.11 16.71 -34.80
C ASN A 128 48.22 17.52 -36.09
N VAL A 129 47.35 18.52 -36.30
CA VAL A 129 47.46 19.46 -37.43
C VAL A 129 48.76 20.26 -37.34
N ALA A 130 49.07 20.77 -36.15
CA ALA A 130 50.32 21.50 -35.91
C ALA A 130 51.56 20.62 -36.11
N ALA A 131 51.56 19.39 -35.59
CA ALA A 131 52.65 18.45 -35.72
C ALA A 131 52.90 18.05 -37.17
N LYS A 132 51.85 17.69 -37.93
CA LYS A 132 51.96 17.36 -39.37
C LYS A 132 52.54 18.51 -40.19
N TRP A 133 52.17 19.75 -39.86
CA TRP A 133 52.72 20.92 -40.54
C TRP A 133 54.22 21.12 -40.23
N ARG A 134 54.63 20.97 -38.97
CA ARG A 134 56.05 21.05 -38.59
C ARG A 134 56.90 19.98 -39.29
N MET A 135 56.39 18.75 -39.40
CA MET A 135 57.11 17.66 -40.09
C MET A 135 57.33 17.99 -41.57
N ARG A 136 56.31 18.49 -42.28
CA ARG A 136 56.44 18.90 -43.69
C ARG A 136 57.42 20.04 -43.89
N GLN A 137 57.47 21.01 -42.97
CA GLN A 137 58.47 22.08 -43.03
C GLN A 137 59.90 21.57 -42.77
N GLY A 138 60.07 20.55 -41.93
CA GLY A 138 61.36 19.89 -41.72
C GLY A 138 61.82 19.09 -42.94
N GLU A 139 60.89 18.44 -43.65
CA GLU A 139 61.19 17.74 -44.91
C GLU A 139 61.57 18.72 -46.03
N ASP A 140 60.77 19.76 -46.27
CA ASP A 140 61.04 20.79 -47.28
C ASP A 140 62.34 21.58 -47.01
N GLY A 141 62.67 21.81 -45.73
CA GLY A 141 63.93 22.42 -45.31
C GLY A 141 65.15 21.54 -45.58
N SER A 142 65.04 20.22 -45.38
CA SER A 142 66.15 19.28 -45.66
C SER A 142 66.41 19.11 -47.17
N VAL A 143 65.36 19.19 -48.00
CA VAL A 143 65.49 19.15 -49.47
C VAL A 143 66.11 20.45 -49.99
N ALA A 144 65.77 21.59 -49.40
CA ALA A 144 66.39 22.87 -49.72
C ALA A 144 67.87 22.94 -49.29
N GLU A 145 68.23 22.41 -48.12
CA GLU A 145 69.62 22.36 -47.63
C GLU A 145 70.47 21.36 -48.44
N ALA A 146 69.92 20.22 -48.84
CA ALA A 146 70.59 19.29 -49.76
C ALA A 146 70.79 19.88 -51.18
N ALA A 147 69.84 20.68 -51.67
CA ALA A 147 69.95 21.37 -52.96
C ALA A 147 70.97 22.53 -52.94
N VAL A 148 71.05 23.28 -51.84
CA VAL A 148 72.05 24.35 -51.67
C VAL A 148 73.46 23.77 -51.52
N THR A 149 73.62 22.64 -50.82
CA THR A 149 74.92 21.97 -50.68
C THR A 149 75.39 21.35 -52.00
N GLY A 150 74.47 20.92 -52.88
CA GLY A 150 74.79 20.46 -54.24
C GLY A 150 75.15 21.56 -55.24
N ALA A 151 74.67 22.79 -55.03
CA ALA A 151 74.87 23.91 -55.95
C ALA A 151 76.19 24.69 -55.75
N ILE A 152 76.87 24.52 -54.61
CA ILE A 152 78.16 25.21 -54.33
C ILE A 152 79.35 24.50 -55.00
N ALA A 153 79.16 23.32 -55.62
CA ALA A 153 80.23 22.54 -56.26
C ALA A 153 80.45 22.82 -57.77
N GLY A 154 79.72 23.76 -58.40
CA GLY A 154 79.83 24.03 -59.84
C GLY A 154 80.03 25.51 -60.15
N GLY A 155 81.28 25.92 -60.35
CA GLY A 155 81.65 27.32 -60.54
C GLY A 155 81.56 27.88 -61.98
N VAL A 156 81.51 29.21 -61.98
CA VAL A 156 82.16 30.23 -62.85
C VAL A 156 81.61 30.56 -64.26
N ALA A 157 81.54 31.89 -64.48
CA ALA A 157 81.48 32.69 -65.73
C ALA A 157 80.09 32.87 -66.37
N GLY A 158 79.64 34.06 -66.82
CA GLY A 158 80.18 35.40 -66.91
C GLY A 158 79.29 36.28 -67.83
N VAL A 159 79.35 37.61 -67.64
CA VAL A 159 79.13 38.71 -68.62
C VAL A 159 77.69 39.10 -69.08
N ALA A 160 77.51 40.44 -69.14
CA ALA A 160 76.61 41.27 -69.98
C ALA A 160 75.24 41.76 -69.44
N ALA A 161 75.18 43.08 -69.23
CA ALA A 161 73.99 43.95 -69.46
C ALA A 161 73.95 44.36 -70.97
N PRO A 162 72.93 45.03 -71.58
CA PRO A 162 71.96 45.98 -70.97
C PRO A 162 70.54 46.11 -71.61
N SER A 163 69.73 47.05 -71.07
CA SER A 163 68.64 47.86 -71.73
C SER A 163 67.33 47.13 -72.14
N ALA A 164 66.09 47.67 -72.12
CA ALA A 164 65.51 49.01 -72.02
C ALA A 164 63.98 48.94 -71.75
N LEU A 165 63.36 50.09 -71.40
CA LEU A 165 61.93 50.48 -71.59
C LEU A 165 60.83 49.65 -70.85
N ARG A 166 59.73 50.17 -70.30
CA ARG A 166 58.96 51.42 -70.51
C ARG A 166 57.94 51.58 -69.36
N ALA A 167 57.56 52.80 -69.00
CA ALA A 167 56.53 53.11 -68.01
C ALA A 167 55.10 52.88 -68.53
N THR A 168 54.20 52.39 -67.67
CA THR A 168 52.77 52.76 -67.66
C THR A 168 52.20 52.73 -66.23
N ARG A 169 51.48 53.81 -65.88
CA ARG A 169 50.71 54.01 -64.65
C ARG A 169 49.38 53.22 -64.73
N GLY A 170 48.97 52.56 -63.63
CA GLY A 170 47.67 51.88 -63.44
C GLY A 170 47.60 51.20 -62.06
N PRO A 171 46.42 50.96 -61.45
CA PRO A 171 46.12 51.42 -60.09
C PRO A 171 46.58 50.49 -58.95
N ARG A 172 47.11 51.12 -57.88
CA ARG A 172 47.58 50.52 -56.61
C ARG A 172 46.49 49.94 -55.69
N SER A 173 45.25 49.78 -56.15
CA SER A 173 44.13 49.37 -55.28
C SER A 173 43.85 47.86 -55.26
N ALA A 174 44.32 47.08 -56.25
CA ALA A 174 44.12 45.62 -56.27
C ALA A 174 45.20 44.83 -55.51
N THR A 175 46.40 45.41 -55.35
CA THR A 175 47.56 44.72 -54.75
C THR A 175 47.55 44.72 -53.23
N LEU A 176 46.87 45.66 -52.56
CA LEU A 176 46.75 45.64 -51.09
C LEU A 176 45.76 44.58 -50.60
N ALA A 177 44.69 44.31 -51.35
CA ALA A 177 43.75 43.24 -51.03
C ALA A 177 44.39 41.85 -51.24
N GLN A 178 45.18 41.67 -52.30
CA GLN A 178 45.93 40.43 -52.55
C GLN A 178 47.15 40.27 -51.62
N ALA A 179 47.80 41.36 -51.20
CA ALA A 179 48.86 41.33 -50.18
C ALA A 179 48.33 41.07 -48.76
N ALA A 180 47.09 41.46 -48.44
CA ALA A 180 46.43 41.14 -47.18
C ALA A 180 46.08 39.64 -47.03
N PHE A 181 45.92 38.92 -48.15
CA PHE A 181 45.80 37.46 -48.15
C PHE A 181 47.15 36.74 -47.98
N ALA A 182 48.28 37.41 -48.22
CA ALA A 182 49.64 36.84 -48.16
C ALA A 182 50.27 36.88 -46.75
N THR A 183 49.55 37.33 -45.73
CA THR A 183 50.04 37.43 -44.34
C THR A 183 49.14 36.71 -43.31
N ARG A 184 48.36 35.72 -43.74
CA ARG A 184 47.78 34.75 -42.81
C ARG A 184 48.82 33.67 -42.55
N ASP A 185 49.19 33.50 -41.28
CA ASP A 185 50.00 32.38 -40.82
C ASP A 185 49.48 31.08 -41.48
N PRO A 186 50.28 30.37 -42.30
CA PRO A 186 49.81 29.19 -43.04
C PRO A 186 49.35 28.05 -42.11
N LEU A 187 49.75 28.07 -40.84
CA LEU A 187 49.22 27.15 -39.83
C LEU A 187 47.80 27.55 -39.39
N ARG A 188 47.50 28.85 -39.33
CA ARG A 188 46.19 29.38 -38.93
C ARG A 188 45.07 28.94 -39.88
N VAL A 189 45.29 29.01 -41.19
CA VAL A 189 44.30 28.57 -42.20
C VAL A 189 43.94 27.09 -42.02
N ARG A 190 44.90 26.27 -41.59
CA ARG A 190 44.66 24.84 -41.33
C ARG A 190 43.86 24.60 -40.06
N PHE A 191 44.06 25.43 -39.02
CA PHE A 191 43.21 25.38 -37.83
C PHE A 191 41.78 25.81 -38.16
N ASP A 192 41.61 26.88 -38.93
CA ASP A 192 40.27 27.36 -39.33
C ASP A 192 39.50 26.27 -40.11
N ALA A 193 40.19 25.50 -40.98
CA ALA A 193 39.59 24.39 -41.71
C ALA A 193 39.14 23.21 -40.82
N GLN A 194 39.68 23.08 -39.62
CA GLN A 194 39.33 22.03 -38.65
C GLN A 194 38.42 22.53 -37.53
N ARG A 195 37.98 23.79 -37.60
CA ARG A 195 37.19 24.45 -36.55
C ARG A 195 35.90 23.70 -36.24
N ASP A 196 35.15 23.33 -37.27
CA ASP A 196 33.85 22.67 -37.11
C ASP A 196 34.01 21.29 -36.46
N ALA A 197 35.02 20.53 -36.89
CA ALA A 197 35.35 19.23 -36.30
C ALA A 197 35.75 19.36 -34.82
N PHE A 198 36.53 20.39 -34.46
CA PHE A 198 36.90 20.67 -33.08
C PHE A 198 35.68 20.98 -32.20
N GLN A 199 34.78 21.85 -32.69
CA GLN A 199 33.55 22.18 -31.95
C GLN A 199 32.60 20.99 -31.84
N GLN A 200 32.56 20.13 -32.86
CA GLN A 200 31.74 18.91 -32.85
C GLN A 200 32.23 17.90 -31.81
N ILE A 201 33.55 17.67 -31.69
CA ILE A 201 34.13 16.78 -30.66
C ILE A 201 33.92 17.39 -29.28
N LEU A 202 34.19 18.69 -29.13
CA LEU A 202 34.03 19.40 -27.86
C LEU A 202 32.56 19.55 -27.43
N GLN A 203 31.62 19.43 -28.38
CA GLN A 203 30.18 19.63 -28.21
C GLN A 203 29.81 21.00 -27.60
N VAL A 204 30.63 22.02 -27.87
CA VAL A 204 30.46 23.39 -27.39
C VAL A 204 30.89 24.35 -28.49
N VAL A 205 30.08 25.39 -28.70
CA VAL A 205 30.44 26.49 -29.59
C VAL A 205 31.46 27.40 -28.90
N VAL A 206 32.64 27.52 -29.51
CA VAL A 206 33.71 28.40 -29.05
C VAL A 206 33.65 29.70 -29.86
N SER A 207 33.63 30.84 -29.16
CA SER A 207 33.60 32.16 -29.78
C SER A 207 34.82 32.37 -30.67
N ASP A 208 34.67 33.16 -31.73
CA ASP A 208 35.73 33.44 -32.69
C ASP A 208 36.99 33.95 -31.98
N GLU A 209 36.85 34.92 -31.07
CA GLU A 209 37.96 35.45 -30.26
C GLU A 209 38.70 34.39 -29.44
N ALA A 210 37.95 33.43 -28.87
CA ALA A 210 38.53 32.37 -28.06
C ALA A 210 39.27 31.34 -28.94
N PHE A 211 38.70 31.01 -30.10
CA PHE A 211 39.34 30.11 -31.05
C PHE A 211 40.62 30.73 -31.63
N ASP A 212 40.59 32.01 -31.94
CA ASP A 212 41.73 32.79 -32.41
C ASP A 212 42.89 32.78 -31.42
N LEU A 213 42.59 32.94 -30.14
CA LEU A 213 43.60 32.91 -29.08
C LEU A 213 44.19 31.51 -28.92
N LEU A 214 43.36 30.46 -28.95
CA LEU A 214 43.84 29.08 -28.94
C LEU A 214 44.75 28.76 -30.13
N ALA A 215 44.42 29.27 -31.32
CA ALA A 215 45.22 29.11 -32.52
C ALA A 215 46.59 29.80 -32.38
N ARG A 216 46.65 31.01 -31.80
CA ARG A 216 47.92 31.72 -31.52
C ARG A 216 48.79 30.99 -30.50
N GLU A 217 48.16 30.38 -29.51
CA GLU A 217 48.81 29.52 -28.51
C GLU A 217 49.08 28.10 -29.04
N ASN A 218 48.84 27.84 -30.33
CA ASN A 218 49.00 26.56 -30.98
C ASN A 218 48.34 25.42 -30.19
N PHE A 219 47.16 25.66 -29.60
CA PHE A 219 46.39 24.71 -28.80
C PHE A 219 47.17 24.04 -27.66
N ALA A 220 48.19 24.70 -27.10
CA ALA A 220 49.20 24.08 -26.23
C ALA A 220 48.64 23.09 -25.18
N PRO A 221 49.29 21.93 -24.93
CA PRO A 221 48.80 20.93 -23.98
C PRO A 221 48.64 21.42 -22.53
N ARG A 222 49.21 22.59 -22.20
CA ARG A 222 48.99 23.25 -20.91
C ARG A 222 47.56 23.73 -20.74
N ILE A 223 46.95 24.25 -21.82
CA ILE A 223 45.58 24.80 -21.84
C ILE A 223 44.58 23.65 -21.69
N GLU A 224 44.77 22.59 -22.47
CA GLU A 224 43.99 21.35 -22.38
C GLU A 224 43.99 20.79 -20.95
N ARG A 225 45.17 20.63 -20.35
CA ARG A 225 45.31 20.12 -18.98
C ARG A 225 44.66 21.04 -17.95
N ALA A 226 44.76 22.36 -18.11
CA ALA A 226 44.10 23.32 -17.23
C ALA A 226 42.57 23.18 -17.30
N VAL A 227 41.99 23.15 -18.51
CA VAL A 227 40.54 22.94 -18.69
C VAL A 227 40.11 21.60 -18.08
N ALA A 228 40.83 20.51 -18.35
CA ALA A 228 40.51 19.19 -17.82
C ALA A 228 40.57 19.13 -16.29
N ARG A 229 41.57 19.77 -15.65
CA ARG A 229 41.69 19.82 -14.19
C ARG A 229 40.59 20.64 -13.53
N LEU A 230 40.25 21.80 -14.10
CA LEU A 230 39.14 22.63 -13.63
C LEU A 230 37.82 21.86 -13.66
N LEU A 231 37.55 21.17 -14.77
CA LEU A 231 36.33 20.37 -14.93
C LEU A 231 36.27 19.21 -13.94
N ARG A 232 37.36 18.46 -13.77
CA ARG A 232 37.44 17.38 -12.78
C ARG A 232 37.26 17.87 -11.35
N HIS A 233 37.83 19.03 -11.01
CA HIS A 233 37.66 19.62 -9.68
C HIS A 233 36.22 20.04 -9.44
N ALA A 234 35.63 20.78 -10.38
CA ALA A 234 34.28 21.29 -10.27
C ALA A 234 33.22 20.17 -10.21
N MET A 235 33.30 19.22 -11.14
CA MET A 235 32.29 18.16 -11.29
C MET A 235 32.52 16.94 -10.37
N ARG A 236 33.52 16.98 -9.48
CA ARG A 236 33.63 16.01 -8.37
C ARG A 236 32.53 16.23 -7.33
N ARG A 237 31.97 17.44 -7.28
CA ARG A 237 30.85 17.79 -6.39
C ARG A 237 29.52 17.58 -7.12
N PRO A 238 28.43 17.31 -6.39
CA PRO A 238 27.08 17.26 -6.96
C PRO A 238 26.63 18.65 -7.42
N ILE A 239 26.21 18.75 -8.68
CA ILE A 239 25.76 19.97 -9.34
C ILE A 239 24.34 19.77 -9.87
N VAL A 240 23.42 20.63 -9.44
CA VAL A 240 22.04 20.69 -9.95
C VAL A 240 21.85 21.89 -10.90
N PRO A 241 20.84 21.86 -11.79
CA PRO A 241 20.52 23.01 -12.64
C PRO A 241 20.13 24.25 -11.84
N ASP A 242 19.25 24.08 -10.85
CA ASP A 242 18.76 25.13 -9.97
C ASP A 242 18.54 24.55 -8.56
N ARG A 243 19.04 25.27 -7.56
CA ARG A 243 18.89 24.92 -6.14
C ARG A 243 17.43 24.90 -5.68
N LYS A 244 16.55 25.64 -6.34
CA LYS A 244 15.10 25.67 -6.03
C LYS A 244 14.45 24.30 -6.18
N LEU A 245 14.98 23.42 -7.03
CA LEU A 245 14.48 22.06 -7.20
C LEU A 245 14.61 21.22 -5.92
N LEU A 246 15.56 21.57 -5.05
CA LEU A 246 15.83 20.88 -3.78
C LEU A 246 15.10 21.52 -2.59
N ALA A 247 14.32 22.59 -2.81
CA ALA A 247 13.69 23.35 -1.74
C ALA A 247 12.74 22.50 -0.89
N ALA A 248 12.03 21.56 -1.51
CA ALA A 248 11.11 20.64 -0.82
C ALA A 248 11.83 19.62 0.08
N ASP A 249 13.12 19.36 -0.17
CA ASP A 249 13.92 18.35 0.52
C ASP A 249 14.84 18.92 1.60
N ARG A 250 15.00 20.25 1.69
CA ARG A 250 15.92 20.92 2.65
C ARG A 250 15.75 20.49 4.10
N GLY A 251 14.53 20.24 4.55
CA GLY A 251 14.28 19.85 5.95
C GLY A 251 14.57 18.38 6.28
N ARG A 252 14.65 17.50 5.26
CA ARG A 252 14.79 16.05 5.44
C ARG A 252 16.09 15.48 4.88
N GLY A 253 16.77 16.24 4.03
CA GLY A 253 17.92 15.78 3.26
C GLY A 253 17.54 14.93 2.06
N ILE A 254 18.55 14.62 1.25
CA ILE A 254 18.44 13.78 0.06
C ILE A 254 19.38 12.59 0.16
N VAL A 255 19.07 11.51 -0.55
CA VAL A 255 20.00 10.39 -0.75
C VAL A 255 20.70 10.60 -2.08
N ILE A 256 22.04 10.56 -2.07
CA ILE A 256 22.85 10.61 -3.29
C ILE A 256 23.36 9.21 -3.58
N ARG A 257 22.93 8.66 -4.73
CA ARG A 257 23.37 7.38 -5.27
C ARG A 257 24.39 7.60 -6.39
N PRO A 258 25.61 7.08 -6.30
CA PRO A 258 26.58 7.19 -7.37
C PRO A 258 26.20 6.29 -8.56
N VAL A 259 26.33 6.82 -9.78
CA VAL A 259 26.09 6.12 -11.05
C VAL A 259 27.32 6.34 -11.95
N PRO A 260 27.81 5.31 -12.67
CA PRO A 260 27.29 3.95 -12.82
C PRO A 260 27.60 3.03 -11.62
N ALA A 261 26.76 2.00 -11.40
CA ALA A 261 26.86 1.05 -10.27
C ALA A 261 28.17 0.23 -10.18
N ARG A 262 29.02 0.28 -11.22
CA ARG A 262 30.38 -0.30 -11.18
C ARG A 262 31.32 0.50 -10.27
N ASP A 263 30.98 1.75 -9.99
CA ASP A 263 31.73 2.61 -9.10
C ASP A 263 31.46 2.19 -7.65
N ARG A 264 32.51 1.95 -6.84
CA ARG A 264 32.40 1.51 -5.43
C ARG A 264 31.93 2.62 -4.49
N GLY A 265 31.22 3.62 -5.00
CA GLY A 265 30.67 4.67 -4.16
C GLY A 265 29.52 4.10 -3.34
N GLU A 266 29.57 4.29 -2.03
CA GLU A 266 28.43 4.01 -1.17
C GLU A 266 27.34 5.08 -1.37
N GLU A 267 26.08 4.67 -1.25
CA GLU A 267 24.98 5.61 -1.11
C GLU A 267 25.17 6.42 0.17
N ARG A 268 24.98 7.74 0.06
CA ARG A 268 25.12 8.63 1.20
C ARG A 268 23.89 9.50 1.38
N VAL A 269 23.55 9.75 2.64
CA VAL A 269 22.51 10.71 3.01
C VAL A 269 23.18 12.07 3.18
N VAL A 270 22.66 13.07 2.49
CA VAL A 270 23.07 14.46 2.63
C VAL A 270 21.95 15.21 3.35
N GLU A 271 22.22 15.62 4.58
CA GLU A 271 21.27 16.39 5.40
C GLU A 271 21.41 17.89 5.11
N ASP A 272 22.64 18.40 5.07
CA ASP A 272 22.93 19.78 4.66
C ASP A 272 23.13 19.86 3.13
N ILE A 273 22.00 20.00 2.44
CA ILE A 273 21.97 20.18 0.98
C ILE A 273 22.74 21.43 0.57
N ASP A 274 22.71 22.48 1.40
CA ASP A 274 23.24 23.77 1.00
C ASP A 274 24.79 23.84 1.12
N ALA A 275 25.39 23.00 1.96
CA ALA A 275 26.84 22.84 2.01
C ALA A 275 27.39 21.92 0.91
N GLU A 276 26.66 20.85 0.58
CA GLU A 276 27.18 19.76 -0.25
C GLU A 276 26.80 19.82 -1.73
N VAL A 277 25.69 20.46 -2.07
CA VAL A 277 25.18 20.54 -3.45
C VAL A 277 25.28 21.97 -3.99
N LEU A 278 25.88 22.10 -5.18
CA LEU A 278 25.97 23.39 -5.87
C LEU A 278 24.94 23.50 -6.99
N ASP A 279 24.59 24.74 -7.31
CA ASP A 279 23.88 25.05 -8.53
C ASP A 279 24.86 25.43 -9.67
N LEU A 280 24.33 25.42 -10.88
CA LEU A 280 25.11 25.73 -12.08
C LEU A 280 25.65 27.18 -12.11
N PRO A 281 24.93 28.21 -11.61
CA PRO A 281 25.48 29.56 -11.49
C PRO A 281 26.67 29.65 -10.52
N ALA A 282 26.58 29.06 -9.33
CA ALA A 282 27.65 29.11 -8.33
C ALA A 282 28.92 28.45 -8.82
N ILE A 283 28.83 27.24 -9.40
CA ILE A 283 30.01 26.54 -9.91
C ILE A 283 30.67 27.30 -11.08
N ARG A 284 29.87 28.00 -11.90
CA ARG A 284 30.39 28.84 -12.99
C ARG A 284 31.12 30.09 -12.49
N ALA A 285 30.76 30.62 -11.32
CA ALA A 285 31.49 31.69 -10.66
C ALA A 285 32.81 31.17 -10.07
N GLU A 286 32.76 30.04 -9.36
CA GLU A 286 33.94 29.38 -8.76
C GLU A 286 35.00 29.02 -9.82
N LEU A 287 34.57 28.54 -11.00
CA LEU A 287 35.48 28.25 -12.13
C LEU A 287 36.22 29.49 -12.65
N SER A 288 35.62 30.68 -12.55
CA SER A 288 36.26 31.91 -13.02
C SER A 288 37.42 32.34 -12.12
N GLU A 289 37.28 32.11 -10.82
CA GLU A 289 38.34 32.34 -9.83
C GLU A 289 39.41 31.24 -9.92
N ALA A 290 39.00 29.98 -9.97
CA ALA A 290 39.90 28.82 -10.04
C ALA A 290 40.77 28.81 -11.30
N ALA A 291 40.27 29.31 -12.44
CA ALA A 291 41.05 29.38 -13.67
C ALA A 291 42.32 30.24 -13.54
N SER A 292 42.26 31.31 -12.74
CA SER A 292 43.41 32.18 -12.49
C SER A 292 44.47 31.49 -11.62
N ALA A 293 44.03 30.66 -10.66
CA ALA A 293 44.93 29.89 -9.79
C ALA A 293 45.62 28.73 -10.51
N GLU A 294 44.95 28.11 -11.49
CA GLU A 294 45.50 26.99 -12.28
C GLU A 294 46.58 27.41 -13.30
N LEU A 295 46.61 28.69 -13.68
CA LEU A 295 47.53 29.24 -14.69
C LEU A 295 48.14 30.57 -14.22
N PRO A 296 48.98 30.57 -13.17
CA PRO A 296 49.50 31.81 -12.56
C PRO A 296 50.44 32.61 -13.48
N GLU A 297 51.11 31.95 -14.43
CA GLU A 297 52.05 32.58 -15.38
C GLU A 297 51.44 32.86 -16.77
N ALA A 298 50.16 32.54 -16.97
CA ALA A 298 49.52 32.76 -18.26
C ALA A 298 49.06 34.20 -18.45
N ARG A 299 48.94 34.63 -19.70
CA ARG A 299 48.36 35.93 -20.04
C ARG A 299 46.87 35.99 -19.63
N PRO A 300 46.33 37.16 -19.22
CA PRO A 300 44.94 37.29 -18.77
C PRO A 300 43.89 36.87 -19.81
N ASP A 301 44.18 37.06 -21.09
CA ASP A 301 43.33 36.62 -22.20
C ASP A 301 43.23 35.08 -22.25
N VAL A 302 44.34 34.38 -22.02
CA VAL A 302 44.36 32.90 -22.00
C VAL A 302 43.55 32.36 -20.82
N VAL A 303 43.69 32.97 -19.64
CA VAL A 303 42.91 32.61 -18.44
C VAL A 303 41.41 32.81 -18.69
N SER A 304 41.03 33.92 -19.31
CA SER A 304 39.63 34.21 -19.69
C SER A 304 39.06 33.16 -20.63
N VAL A 305 39.82 32.75 -21.66
CA VAL A 305 39.38 31.70 -22.61
C VAL A 305 39.25 30.34 -21.93
N VAL A 306 40.20 29.94 -21.08
CA VAL A 306 40.13 28.70 -20.29
C VAL A 306 38.88 28.68 -19.40
N SER A 307 38.63 29.77 -18.69
CA SER A 307 37.43 29.96 -17.87
C SER A 307 36.14 29.88 -18.70
N GLN A 308 36.09 30.56 -19.85
CA GLN A 308 34.92 30.57 -20.73
C GLN A 308 34.60 29.16 -21.27
N ILE A 309 35.62 28.41 -21.66
CA ILE A 309 35.47 27.02 -22.14
C ILE A 309 35.01 26.12 -20.99
N ALA A 310 35.66 26.19 -19.83
CA ALA A 310 35.27 25.40 -18.66
C ALA A 310 33.81 25.67 -18.22
N ARG A 311 33.39 26.95 -18.16
CA ARG A 311 32.02 27.35 -17.77
C ARG A 311 30.94 26.88 -18.75
N ARG A 312 31.27 26.75 -20.04
CA ARG A 312 30.36 26.20 -21.07
C ARG A 312 30.32 24.67 -21.05
N LEU A 313 31.41 24.03 -20.66
CA LEU A 313 31.53 22.57 -20.59
C LEU A 313 30.95 21.97 -19.31
N VAL A 314 30.97 22.68 -18.18
CA VAL A 314 30.34 22.20 -16.95
C VAL A 314 28.83 22.05 -17.15
N ARG A 315 28.33 20.89 -16.74
CA ARG A 315 26.93 20.49 -16.79
C ARG A 315 26.48 19.93 -15.43
N PRO A 316 25.17 19.96 -15.13
CA PRO A 316 24.62 19.26 -13.98
C PRO A 316 24.94 17.77 -14.04
N ASN A 317 25.32 17.20 -12.90
CA ASN A 317 25.65 15.78 -12.74
C ASN A 317 24.87 15.13 -11.58
N LEU A 318 23.94 15.85 -10.96
CA LEU A 318 22.98 15.33 -9.98
C LEU A 318 21.57 15.42 -10.56
N SER A 319 20.87 14.29 -10.62
CA SER A 319 19.52 14.19 -11.21
C SER A 319 18.56 13.43 -10.29
N TYR A 320 17.29 13.83 -10.26
CA TYR A 320 16.29 13.17 -9.41
C TYR A 320 15.89 11.81 -10.01
N ASN A 321 16.09 10.73 -9.25
CA ASN A 321 15.62 9.42 -9.64
C ASN A 321 14.22 9.16 -9.05
N ARG A 322 13.20 9.44 -9.88
CA ARG A 322 11.80 9.23 -9.49
C ARG A 322 11.48 7.76 -9.27
N GLU A 323 12.00 6.87 -10.12
CA GLU A 323 11.69 5.43 -10.06
C GLU A 323 12.18 4.82 -8.75
N GLU A 324 13.43 5.07 -8.40
CA GLU A 324 14.04 4.61 -7.14
C GLU A 324 13.36 5.24 -5.92
N THR A 325 13.02 6.53 -5.99
CA THR A 325 12.30 7.21 -4.91
C THR A 325 10.91 6.59 -4.68
N VAL A 326 10.17 6.34 -5.75
CA VAL A 326 8.84 5.70 -5.68
C VAL A 326 8.97 4.27 -5.17
N ALA A 327 9.96 3.50 -5.65
CA ALA A 327 10.20 2.14 -5.18
C ALA A 327 10.45 2.09 -3.66
N ARG A 328 11.27 3.01 -3.13
CA ARG A 328 11.51 3.12 -1.67
C ARG A 328 10.27 3.57 -0.90
N GLN A 329 9.48 4.48 -1.47
CA GLN A 329 8.19 4.90 -0.88
C GLN A 329 7.21 3.73 -0.79
N GLU A 330 7.11 2.91 -1.83
CA GLU A 330 6.25 1.73 -1.85
C GLU A 330 6.73 0.66 -0.86
N ALA A 331 8.03 0.39 -0.79
CA ALA A 331 8.60 -0.52 0.20
C ALA A 331 8.35 -0.07 1.65
N ALA A 332 8.50 1.24 1.91
CA ALA A 332 8.18 1.82 3.22
C ALA A 332 6.69 1.69 3.56
N ALA A 333 5.80 1.94 2.59
CA ALA A 333 4.35 1.77 2.77
C ALA A 333 3.96 0.30 3.01
N ALA A 334 4.56 -0.63 2.27
CA ALA A 334 4.31 -2.06 2.41
C ALA A 334 4.74 -2.60 3.78
N SER A 335 5.75 -2.00 4.39
CA SER A 335 6.26 -2.36 5.73
C SER A 335 5.32 -1.94 6.87
N VAL A 336 4.34 -1.08 6.62
CA VAL A 336 3.37 -0.63 7.64
C VAL A 336 2.31 -1.71 7.87
N LYS A 337 2.30 -2.26 9.09
CA LYS A 337 1.29 -3.24 9.54
C LYS A 337 -0.11 -2.61 9.54
N PRO A 338 -1.15 -3.35 9.09
CA PRO A 338 -2.54 -2.92 9.22
C PRO A 338 -2.88 -2.60 10.68
N THR A 339 -3.54 -1.47 10.90
CA THR A 339 -4.09 -1.10 12.21
C THR A 339 -5.46 -1.75 12.35
N VAL A 340 -5.68 -2.39 13.50
CA VAL A 340 -6.95 -3.03 13.82
C VAL A 340 -7.52 -2.39 15.08
N ILE A 341 -8.84 -2.22 15.10
CA ILE A 341 -9.60 -1.81 16.28
C ILE A 341 -10.05 -3.10 16.97
N GLN A 342 -9.59 -3.31 18.19
CA GLN A 342 -10.05 -4.41 19.04
C GLN A 342 -11.13 -3.87 19.96
N VAL A 343 -12.28 -4.54 20.00
CA VAL A 343 -13.40 -4.19 20.86
C VAL A 343 -13.80 -5.43 21.66
N GLN A 344 -13.90 -5.27 22.98
CA GLN A 344 -14.23 -6.36 23.90
C GLN A 344 -15.74 -6.44 24.14
N ARG A 345 -16.25 -7.63 24.48
CA ARG A 345 -17.65 -7.85 24.87
C ARG A 345 -18.01 -6.93 26.04
N GLY A 346 -19.15 -6.25 25.91
CA GLY A 346 -19.66 -5.31 26.92
C GLY A 346 -19.01 -3.92 26.87
N GLU A 347 -18.00 -3.70 26.03
CA GLU A 347 -17.39 -2.38 25.84
C GLU A 347 -18.42 -1.41 25.25
N LYS A 348 -18.51 -0.21 25.84
CA LYS A 348 -19.41 0.86 25.38
C LYS A 348 -18.86 1.43 24.07
N ILE A 349 -19.56 1.19 22.95
CA ILE A 349 -19.18 1.67 21.62
C ILE A 349 -19.59 3.14 21.45
N ILE A 350 -20.82 3.47 21.85
CA ILE A 350 -21.35 4.84 21.82
C ILE A 350 -22.38 5.03 22.93
N GLY A 351 -22.35 6.22 23.54
CA GLY A 351 -23.28 6.60 24.60
C GLY A 351 -24.56 7.27 24.13
N ASP A 352 -25.54 7.27 25.02
CA ASP A 352 -26.73 8.11 24.90
C ASP A 352 -26.32 9.60 24.75
N GLY A 353 -26.88 10.27 23.75
CA GLY A 353 -26.57 11.65 23.39
C GLY A 353 -25.22 11.88 22.73
N GLU A 354 -24.42 10.84 22.45
CA GLU A 354 -23.15 10.97 21.72
C GLU A 354 -23.40 11.02 20.20
N ARG A 355 -22.53 11.75 19.49
CA ARG A 355 -22.62 11.90 18.03
C ARG A 355 -22.00 10.70 17.32
N ILE A 356 -22.68 10.19 16.29
CA ILE A 356 -22.18 9.10 15.47
C ILE A 356 -21.03 9.61 14.59
N GLU A 357 -19.83 9.09 14.83
CA GLU A 357 -18.62 9.35 14.06
C GLU A 357 -18.34 8.22 13.06
N PRO A 358 -17.49 8.45 12.04
CA PRO A 358 -17.12 7.41 11.07
C PRO A 358 -16.54 6.15 11.71
N ARG A 359 -15.78 6.28 12.81
CA ARG A 359 -15.22 5.15 13.56
C ARG A 359 -16.30 4.21 14.13
N HIS A 360 -17.46 4.75 14.53
CA HIS A 360 -18.55 3.95 15.08
C HIS A 360 -19.23 3.15 13.96
N LEU A 361 -19.36 3.72 12.77
CA LEU A 361 -19.89 3.01 11.60
C LEU A 361 -19.01 1.83 11.18
N LEU A 362 -17.68 1.99 11.20
CA LEU A 362 -16.75 0.88 10.93
C LEU A 362 -16.97 -0.29 11.89
N ILE A 363 -17.14 0.01 13.18
CA ILE A 363 -17.48 -0.97 14.22
C ILE A 363 -18.82 -1.65 13.92
N PHE A 364 -19.87 -0.88 13.65
CA PHE A 364 -21.20 -1.42 13.37
C PHE A 364 -21.27 -2.23 12.07
N ASP A 365 -20.54 -1.84 11.04
CA ASP A 365 -20.42 -2.59 9.79
C ASP A 365 -19.72 -3.94 10.03
N GLY A 366 -18.67 -3.95 10.86
CA GLY A 366 -18.00 -5.17 11.32
C GLY A 366 -18.95 -6.11 12.06
N LEU A 367 -19.72 -5.58 13.02
CA LEU A 367 -20.72 -6.34 13.77
C LEU A 367 -21.82 -6.91 12.86
N ARG A 368 -22.31 -6.13 11.89
CA ARG A 368 -23.31 -6.58 10.90
C ARG A 368 -22.75 -7.68 10.00
N ALA A 369 -21.50 -7.57 9.55
CA ALA A 369 -20.84 -8.60 8.73
C ALA A 369 -20.72 -9.93 9.49
N GLN A 370 -20.35 -9.89 10.78
CA GLN A 370 -20.27 -11.07 11.62
C GLN A 370 -21.65 -11.66 11.91
N ALA A 371 -22.65 -10.83 12.22
CA ALA A 371 -24.03 -11.28 12.49
C ALA A 371 -24.68 -11.95 11.25
N ARG A 372 -24.37 -11.48 10.04
CA ARG A 372 -24.87 -12.07 8.78
C ARG A 372 -24.23 -13.42 8.42
N SER A 373 -23.06 -13.74 8.99
CA SER A 373 -22.33 -14.97 8.66
C SER A 373 -22.98 -16.24 9.26
N GLY A 374 -23.78 -16.10 10.32
CA GLY A 374 -24.61 -17.18 10.86
C GLY A 374 -25.98 -17.19 10.19
N SER A 375 -26.26 -18.14 9.30
CA SER A 375 -27.62 -18.26 8.76
C SER A 375 -28.55 -18.64 9.92
N GLY A 376 -29.37 -17.69 10.40
CA GLY A 376 -30.33 -17.97 11.48
C GLY A 376 -31.29 -19.12 11.14
N LEU A 377 -31.44 -19.42 9.84
CA LEU A 377 -32.13 -20.62 9.36
C LEU A 377 -31.40 -21.92 9.71
N GLN A 378 -30.07 -21.98 9.60
CA GLN A 378 -29.28 -23.15 10.03
C GLN A 378 -29.33 -23.35 11.54
N VAL A 379 -29.30 -22.28 12.33
CA VAL A 379 -29.47 -22.36 13.80
C VAL A 379 -30.86 -22.89 14.15
N PHE A 380 -31.90 -22.40 13.47
CA PHE A 380 -33.27 -22.89 13.66
C PHE A 380 -33.43 -24.36 13.27
N ILE A 381 -32.97 -24.76 12.08
CA ILE A 381 -33.10 -26.15 11.59
C ILE A 381 -32.26 -27.09 12.47
N GLY A 382 -31.01 -26.71 12.79
CA GLY A 382 -30.12 -27.48 13.65
C GLY A 382 -30.66 -27.63 15.06
N GLY A 383 -31.17 -26.53 15.65
CA GLY A 383 -31.81 -26.54 16.96
C GLY A 383 -33.07 -27.42 17.00
N ALA A 384 -33.92 -27.34 15.97
CA ALA A 384 -35.11 -28.18 15.83
C ALA A 384 -34.74 -29.67 15.73
N LEU A 385 -33.76 -29.99 14.88
CA LEU A 385 -33.31 -31.36 14.68
C LEU A 385 -32.67 -31.93 15.97
N LEU A 386 -31.84 -31.15 16.65
CA LEU A 386 -31.18 -31.58 17.89
C LEU A 386 -32.20 -31.79 19.01
N ALA A 387 -33.14 -30.85 19.21
CA ALA A 387 -34.20 -30.98 20.19
C ALA A 387 -35.08 -32.21 19.90
N LEU A 388 -35.40 -32.45 18.62
CA LEU A 388 -36.16 -33.63 18.19
C LEU A 388 -35.39 -34.92 18.45
N LEU A 389 -34.11 -34.98 18.10
CA LEU A 389 -33.26 -36.15 18.32
C LEU A 389 -33.07 -36.44 19.80
N ALA A 390 -32.85 -35.42 20.64
CA ALA A 390 -32.75 -35.56 22.08
C ALA A 390 -34.07 -36.12 22.65
N ALA A 391 -35.20 -35.52 22.29
CA ALA A 391 -36.52 -35.95 22.76
C ALA A 391 -36.86 -37.39 22.31
N LEU A 392 -36.60 -37.73 21.04
CA LEU A 392 -36.89 -39.06 20.50
C LEU A 392 -35.95 -40.14 21.05
N SER A 393 -34.66 -39.85 21.19
CA SER A 393 -33.68 -40.81 21.73
C SER A 393 -33.97 -41.12 23.18
N LEU A 394 -34.25 -40.11 24.01
CA LEU A 394 -34.62 -40.29 25.41
C LEU A 394 -35.98 -40.97 25.56
N TYR A 395 -36.98 -40.63 24.74
CA TYR A 395 -38.27 -41.33 24.72
C TYR A 395 -38.11 -42.80 24.31
N ALA A 396 -37.28 -43.10 23.31
CA ALA A 396 -37.01 -44.46 22.86
C ALA A 396 -36.23 -45.27 23.89
N PHE A 397 -35.23 -44.66 24.54
CA PHE A 397 -34.46 -45.27 25.62
C PHE A 397 -35.35 -45.59 26.82
N ALA A 398 -36.14 -44.61 27.27
CA ALA A 398 -37.05 -44.78 28.39
C ALA A 398 -38.06 -45.90 28.16
N ARG A 399 -38.61 -46.01 26.94
CA ARG A 399 -39.54 -47.07 26.56
C ARG A 399 -38.91 -48.47 26.49
N ARG A 400 -37.61 -48.57 26.20
CA ARG A 400 -36.90 -49.86 26.10
C ARG A 400 -36.28 -50.31 27.42
N GLY A 401 -35.76 -49.38 28.22
CA GLY A 401 -34.95 -49.67 29.40
C GLY A 401 -35.70 -49.68 30.73
N MET A 402 -36.82 -48.97 30.85
CA MET A 402 -37.51 -48.81 32.13
C MET A 402 -38.82 -49.60 32.15
N TRP A 403 -38.87 -50.68 32.95
CA TRP A 403 -40.02 -51.59 33.03
C TRP A 403 -41.34 -50.89 33.46
N ARG A 404 -41.24 -49.74 34.15
CA ARG A 404 -42.38 -48.93 34.61
C ARG A 404 -42.72 -47.74 33.70
N PHE A 405 -42.00 -47.52 32.60
CA PHE A 405 -42.19 -46.36 31.74
C PHE A 405 -43.28 -46.61 30.68
N ARG A 406 -44.52 -46.31 31.06
CA ARG A 406 -45.69 -46.30 30.17
C ARG A 406 -46.40 -44.94 30.27
N PRO A 407 -45.82 -43.87 29.71
CA PRO A 407 -46.44 -42.55 29.79
C PRO A 407 -47.80 -42.57 29.07
N SER A 408 -48.83 -42.10 29.77
CA SER A 408 -50.12 -41.81 29.17
C SER A 408 -50.00 -40.61 28.22
N ARG A 409 -50.94 -40.45 27.28
CA ARG A 409 -50.97 -39.27 26.39
C ARG A 409 -51.06 -37.96 27.20
N LYS A 410 -51.74 -38.01 28.36
CA LYS A 410 -51.82 -36.90 29.33
C LYS A 410 -50.45 -36.58 29.93
N ASP A 411 -49.65 -37.59 30.27
CA ASP A 411 -48.32 -37.40 30.87
C ASP A 411 -47.36 -36.74 29.87
N VAL A 412 -47.40 -37.16 28.60
CA VAL A 412 -46.56 -36.56 27.55
C VAL A 412 -46.99 -35.13 27.23
N LEU A 413 -48.30 -34.85 27.24
CA LEU A 413 -48.80 -33.48 27.09
C LEU A 413 -48.34 -32.58 28.24
N THR A 414 -48.42 -33.06 29.48
CA THR A 414 -47.92 -32.35 30.67
C THR A 414 -46.42 -32.09 30.56
N LEU A 415 -45.64 -33.08 30.15
CA LEU A 415 -44.18 -32.95 29.99
C LEU A 415 -43.80 -31.92 28.93
N VAL A 416 -44.47 -31.94 27.78
CA VAL A 416 -44.27 -30.99 26.68
C VAL A 416 -44.61 -29.56 27.12
N LEU A 417 -45.72 -29.38 27.83
CA LEU A 417 -46.16 -28.07 28.30
C LEU A 417 -45.22 -27.50 29.38
N PHE A 418 -44.81 -28.32 30.36
CA PHE A 418 -43.85 -27.92 31.39
C PHE A 418 -42.47 -27.61 30.79
N LEU A 419 -42.00 -28.39 29.82
CA LEU A 419 -40.70 -28.14 29.18
C LEU A 419 -40.72 -26.81 28.42
N PHE A 420 -41.74 -26.60 27.58
CA PHE A 420 -41.86 -25.37 26.79
C PHE A 420 -42.04 -24.14 27.70
N SER A 421 -42.91 -24.22 28.71
CA SER A 421 -43.14 -23.09 29.63
C SER A 421 -41.91 -22.75 30.47
N THR A 422 -41.15 -23.75 30.93
CA THR A 422 -39.91 -23.53 31.67
C THR A 422 -38.87 -22.84 30.79
N LEU A 423 -38.65 -23.35 29.57
CA LEU A 423 -37.70 -22.73 28.64
C LEU A 423 -38.14 -21.31 28.27
N LEU A 424 -39.44 -21.07 28.06
CA LEU A 424 -39.98 -19.74 27.78
C LEU A 424 -39.76 -18.79 28.96
N ALA A 425 -40.03 -19.23 30.19
CA ALA A 425 -39.78 -18.44 31.39
C ALA A 425 -38.29 -18.11 31.56
N MET A 426 -37.41 -19.06 31.27
CA MET A 426 -35.96 -18.82 31.29
C MET A 426 -35.54 -17.84 30.19
N ARG A 427 -36.10 -17.95 28.98
CA ARG A 427 -35.82 -17.02 27.88
C ARG A 427 -36.24 -15.59 28.24
N LEU A 428 -37.42 -15.41 28.83
CA LEU A 428 -37.88 -14.11 29.32
C LEU A 428 -37.01 -13.61 30.47
N GLY A 429 -36.61 -14.50 31.38
CA GLY A 429 -35.70 -14.19 32.47
C GLY A 429 -34.36 -13.66 31.98
N LEU A 430 -33.76 -14.28 30.97
CA LEU A 430 -32.48 -13.82 30.38
C LEU A 430 -32.56 -12.39 29.83
N VAL A 431 -33.66 -12.04 29.15
CA VAL A 431 -33.88 -10.68 28.64
C VAL A 431 -33.97 -9.67 29.80
N VAL A 432 -34.65 -10.05 30.89
CA VAL A 432 -34.76 -9.22 32.08
C VAL A 432 -33.42 -9.08 32.81
N THR A 433 -32.63 -10.15 32.93
CA THR A 433 -31.33 -10.10 33.60
C THR A 433 -30.36 -9.19 32.87
N ASP A 434 -30.35 -9.20 31.54
CA ASP A 434 -29.50 -8.31 30.75
C ASP A 434 -29.93 -6.85 30.95
N ALA A 435 -31.23 -6.55 30.85
CA ALA A 435 -31.76 -5.20 31.08
C ALA A 435 -31.51 -4.68 32.50
N LEU A 436 -31.59 -5.54 33.52
CA LEU A 436 -31.37 -5.16 34.91
C LEU A 436 -29.89 -4.94 35.22
N SER A 437 -28.99 -5.73 34.62
CA SER A 437 -27.54 -5.57 34.78
C SER A 437 -27.03 -4.21 34.27
N ASP A 438 -27.74 -3.59 33.33
CA ASP A 438 -27.42 -2.24 32.84
C ASP A 438 -27.79 -1.13 33.83
N HIS A 439 -28.73 -1.38 34.75
CA HIS A 439 -29.27 -0.38 35.68
C HIS A 439 -28.76 -0.55 37.12
N VAL A 440 -28.30 -1.76 37.48
CA VAL A 440 -27.82 -2.08 38.83
C VAL A 440 -26.31 -2.23 38.83
N ALA A 441 -25.60 -1.21 39.33
CA ALA A 441 -24.15 -1.24 39.45
C ALA A 441 -23.69 -2.30 40.47
N GLY A 442 -22.72 -3.14 40.08
CA GLY A 442 -22.04 -4.09 40.97
C GLY A 442 -22.53 -5.53 40.93
N VAL A 443 -23.53 -5.87 40.09
CA VAL A 443 -23.95 -7.27 39.90
C VAL A 443 -23.68 -7.72 38.47
N SER A 444 -22.81 -8.72 38.31
CA SER A 444 -22.52 -9.32 37.00
C SER A 444 -23.76 -10.08 36.50
N ALA A 445 -24.11 -9.90 35.22
CA ALA A 445 -25.20 -10.62 34.57
C ALA A 445 -25.07 -12.15 34.75
N ASP A 446 -23.85 -12.68 34.79
CA ASP A 446 -23.59 -14.11 34.98
C ASP A 446 -24.08 -14.65 36.33
N LEU A 447 -24.05 -13.85 37.40
CA LEU A 447 -24.57 -14.26 38.71
C LEU A 447 -26.11 -14.27 38.72
N LEU A 448 -26.74 -13.34 38.00
CA LEU A 448 -28.20 -13.28 37.89
C LEU A 448 -28.76 -14.49 37.13
N ARG A 449 -28.01 -15.06 36.18
CA ARG A 449 -28.43 -16.24 35.41
C ARG A 449 -28.69 -17.46 36.29
N PHE A 450 -27.96 -17.62 37.40
CA PHE A 450 -28.17 -18.73 38.35
C PHE A 450 -29.45 -18.60 39.19
N ALA A 451 -30.07 -17.41 39.23
CA ALA A 451 -31.37 -17.21 39.87
C ALA A 451 -32.54 -17.71 39.02
N LEU A 452 -32.31 -18.12 37.76
CA LEU A 452 -33.36 -18.65 36.89
C LEU A 452 -33.89 -20.00 37.43
N PRO A 453 -35.23 -20.22 37.43
CA PRO A 453 -35.87 -21.34 38.12
C PRO A 453 -35.81 -22.66 37.33
N ALA A 454 -34.64 -23.05 36.83
CA ALA A 454 -34.45 -24.26 36.03
C ALA A 454 -34.75 -25.54 36.85
N GLY A 455 -34.13 -25.66 38.03
CA GLY A 455 -34.33 -26.80 38.93
C GLY A 455 -35.74 -26.87 39.54
N ALA A 456 -36.42 -25.71 39.69
CA ALA A 456 -37.78 -25.66 40.20
C ALA A 456 -38.76 -26.41 39.30
N ALA A 457 -38.57 -26.37 37.98
CA ALA A 457 -39.40 -27.12 37.03
C ALA A 457 -39.26 -28.64 37.21
N VAL A 458 -38.04 -29.13 37.47
CA VAL A 458 -37.79 -30.56 37.71
C VAL A 458 -38.54 -31.03 38.97
N LEU A 459 -38.49 -30.22 40.04
CA LEU A 459 -39.20 -30.50 41.29
C LEU A 459 -40.72 -30.53 41.10
N LEU A 460 -41.27 -29.57 40.33
CA LEU A 460 -42.72 -29.54 40.03
C LEU A 460 -43.16 -30.77 39.24
N VAL A 461 -42.39 -31.15 38.22
CA VAL A 461 -42.68 -32.35 37.42
C VAL A 461 -42.56 -33.62 38.28
N ARG A 462 -41.61 -33.68 39.23
CA ARG A 462 -41.46 -34.82 40.17
C ARG A 462 -42.67 -35.03 41.07
N GLN A 463 -43.34 -33.95 41.46
CA GLN A 463 -44.51 -33.99 42.32
C GLN A 463 -45.74 -34.53 41.59
N ILE A 464 -45.84 -34.29 40.28
CA ILE A 464 -47.00 -34.65 39.45
C ILE A 464 -46.82 -36.02 38.78
N LEU A 465 -45.60 -36.38 38.38
CA LEU A 465 -45.29 -37.58 37.60
C LEU A 465 -44.37 -38.57 38.34
N PRO A 466 -44.38 -39.86 37.94
CA PRO A 466 -43.42 -40.86 38.42
C PRO A 466 -41.97 -40.45 38.18
N GLY A 467 -41.07 -40.86 39.08
CA GLY A 467 -39.66 -40.44 39.06
C GLY A 467 -38.91 -40.83 37.78
N GLU A 468 -39.30 -41.93 37.13
CA GLU A 468 -38.75 -42.36 35.85
C GLU A 468 -39.02 -41.36 34.72
N ILE A 469 -40.23 -40.76 34.70
CA ILE A 469 -40.62 -39.75 33.71
C ILE A 469 -39.93 -38.41 34.03
N THR A 470 -39.82 -38.08 35.31
CA THR A 470 -39.09 -36.88 35.76
C THR A 470 -37.62 -36.91 35.38
N LEU A 471 -36.96 -38.06 35.47
CA LEU A 471 -35.54 -38.19 35.10
C LEU A 471 -35.33 -37.85 33.62
N VAL A 472 -36.19 -38.39 32.75
CA VAL A 472 -36.18 -38.07 31.31
C VAL A 472 -36.40 -36.58 31.08
N PHE A 473 -37.37 -35.98 31.78
CA PHE A 473 -37.61 -34.53 31.72
C PHE A 473 -36.39 -33.71 32.14
N ALA A 474 -35.76 -34.05 33.27
CA ALA A 474 -34.59 -33.35 33.79
C ALA A 474 -33.40 -33.43 32.81
N SER A 475 -33.13 -34.60 32.24
CA SER A 475 -32.06 -34.76 31.25
C SER A 475 -32.30 -33.94 29.98
N VAL A 476 -33.54 -33.89 29.48
CA VAL A 476 -33.89 -33.03 28.33
C VAL A 476 -33.76 -31.56 28.69
N LEU A 477 -34.28 -31.16 29.87
CA LEU A 477 -34.24 -29.78 30.32
C LEU A 477 -32.80 -29.30 30.46
N ALA A 478 -31.93 -30.03 31.16
CA ALA A 478 -30.52 -29.71 31.36
C ALA A 478 -29.76 -29.52 30.04
N LEU A 479 -29.98 -30.42 29.06
CA LEU A 479 -29.36 -30.31 27.74
C LEU A 479 -29.83 -29.05 27.00
N LEU A 480 -31.13 -28.76 27.03
CA LEU A 480 -31.70 -27.63 26.31
C LEU A 480 -31.39 -26.29 26.99
N THR A 481 -31.32 -26.25 28.32
CA THR A 481 -30.97 -25.04 29.07
C THR A 481 -29.51 -24.65 28.86
N GLY A 482 -28.59 -25.60 28.77
CA GLY A 482 -27.19 -25.31 28.41
C GLY A 482 -27.06 -24.64 27.04
N ILE A 483 -27.88 -25.04 26.06
CA ILE A 483 -27.90 -24.41 24.74
C ILE A 483 -28.54 -23.02 24.80
N LEU A 484 -29.57 -22.85 25.65
CA LEU A 484 -30.30 -21.58 25.82
C LEU A 484 -29.44 -20.48 26.48
N VAL A 485 -28.57 -20.83 27.43
CA VAL A 485 -27.71 -19.90 28.17
C VAL A 485 -26.31 -19.83 27.54
N ASP A 486 -26.20 -19.12 26.40
CA ASP A 486 -24.92 -18.80 25.73
C ASP A 486 -23.96 -19.99 25.46
N ARG A 487 -24.47 -21.24 25.41
CA ARG A 487 -23.66 -22.48 25.28
C ARG A 487 -22.77 -22.78 26.48
N ASP A 488 -23.15 -22.33 27.67
CA ASP A 488 -22.43 -22.64 28.90
C ASP A 488 -22.80 -24.06 29.40
N LEU A 489 -21.85 -24.99 29.25
CA LEU A 489 -21.97 -26.35 29.78
C LEU A 489 -22.05 -26.37 31.31
N GLY A 490 -21.49 -25.37 31.99
CA GLY A 490 -21.58 -25.24 33.44
C GLY A 490 -23.02 -25.06 33.91
N PHE A 491 -23.81 -24.29 33.16
CA PHE A 491 -25.24 -24.13 33.46
C PHE A 491 -26.04 -25.41 33.22
N ALA A 492 -25.69 -26.21 32.21
CA ALA A 492 -26.31 -27.52 32.00
C ALA A 492 -26.06 -28.50 33.16
N ILE A 493 -24.91 -28.40 33.83
CA ILE A 493 -24.55 -29.25 34.99
C ILE A 493 -25.29 -28.80 36.26
N TYR A 494 -25.62 -27.50 36.37
CA TYR A 494 -26.36 -26.96 37.50
C TYR A 494 -27.82 -27.44 37.55
N VAL A 495 -28.44 -27.64 36.39
CA VAL A 495 -29.83 -28.11 36.22
C VAL A 495 -29.90 -29.63 36.36
#